data_AF-A0A0B8Q3Y6-F1
#
_entry.id   AF-A0A0B8Q3Y6-F1
#
_cell.length_a   1.000
_cell.length_b   1.000
_cell.length_c   1.000
_cell.angle_alpha   90.00
_cell.angle_beta   90.00
_cell.angle_gamma   90.00
#
_symmetry.space_group_name_H-M   'P 1'
#
loop_
_entity.id
_entity.type
_entity.pdbx_description
1 polymer ?
#
loop_
_entity_poly.entity_id
_entity_poly.type
_entity_poly.pdbx_seq_one_letter_code
_entity_poly.pdbx_strand_id
1 'polypeptide(L)'
;MFVSPVLQAKTLPQKLDVLTSLFSFDDAKQMYDMQEIQVNFPTALISPDSMLPQTSKYPLKDIQLLYQLEQKCKGKLPLSPLVTEPLVFTRAMCRGTKLPVKWFSRSDHIHPGGGTYAARYVSVHPEMFEDLQQYMHISERNLAEPDTLLGRLQLMNRDSVTALIAGAPMFLQGEEFWLRKGDSYFIFDYKTLETNADTAELSFTLSNQVNECFFERGNICWSQKSDQDLIKQALYFW
;
A
#
# COMPACT_ATOMS: atom_id res chain seq x y z
N MET A 1 41.38 -34.21 -24.11
CA MET A 1 41.06 -32.95 -23.41
C MET A 1 39.63 -33.06 -22.90
N PHE A 2 39.45 -33.34 -21.61
CA PHE A 2 38.12 -33.37 -21.00
C PHE A 2 37.81 -31.95 -20.54
N VAL A 3 36.90 -31.28 -21.23
CA VAL A 3 36.32 -30.03 -20.76
C VAL A 3 35.22 -30.43 -19.78
N SER A 4 35.51 -30.34 -18.48
CA SER A 4 34.47 -30.48 -17.46
C SER A 4 33.44 -29.36 -17.64
N PRO A 5 32.13 -29.66 -17.65
CA PRO A 5 31.14 -28.61 -17.57
C PRO A 5 31.24 -28.01 -16.17
N VAL A 6 31.67 -26.76 -16.08
CA VAL A 6 31.49 -25.99 -14.85
C VAL A 6 29.98 -25.76 -14.75
N LEU A 7 29.31 -26.52 -13.88
CA LEU A 7 27.96 -26.21 -13.42
C LEU A 7 28.03 -24.84 -12.75
N GLN A 8 27.66 -23.81 -13.49
CA GLN A 8 27.72 -22.44 -13.03
C GLN A 8 26.55 -22.22 -12.06
N ALA A 9 26.85 -22.06 -10.77
CA ALA A 9 25.83 -21.78 -9.77
C ALA A 9 25.09 -20.48 -10.14
N LYS A 10 23.76 -20.53 -10.21
CA LYS A 10 22.93 -19.36 -10.51
C LYS A 10 23.01 -18.35 -9.37
N THR A 11 23.13 -17.07 -9.71
CA THR A 11 23.07 -15.98 -8.72
C THR A 11 21.64 -15.81 -8.20
N LEU A 12 21.48 -15.14 -7.05
CA LEU A 12 20.15 -14.88 -6.48
C LEU A 12 19.20 -14.12 -7.44
N PRO A 13 19.64 -13.07 -8.17
CA PRO A 13 18.83 -12.47 -9.24
C PRO A 13 18.39 -13.47 -10.30
N GLN A 14 19.29 -14.32 -10.79
CA GLN A 14 18.96 -15.32 -11.82
C GLN A 14 17.98 -16.37 -11.31
N LYS A 15 18.08 -16.77 -10.04
CA LYS A 15 17.10 -17.66 -9.40
C LYS A 15 15.72 -17.00 -9.30
N LEU A 16 15.65 -15.70 -9.05
CA LEU A 16 14.39 -14.96 -9.08
C LEU A 16 13.80 -14.82 -10.48
N ASP A 17 14.63 -14.62 -11.50
CA ASP A 17 14.15 -14.65 -12.89
C ASP A 17 13.53 -16.02 -13.20
N VAL A 18 14.19 -17.11 -12.78
CA VAL A 18 13.63 -18.47 -12.87
C VAL A 18 12.31 -18.57 -12.12
N LEU A 19 12.24 -18.13 -10.86
CA LEU A 19 11.00 -18.11 -10.07
C LEU A 19 9.86 -17.44 -10.84
N THR A 20 10.07 -16.22 -11.34
CA THR A 20 9.04 -15.47 -12.06
C THR A 20 8.59 -16.17 -13.34
N SER A 21 9.49 -16.93 -14.00
CA SER A 21 9.16 -17.71 -15.20
C SER A 21 8.32 -18.97 -14.92
N LEU A 22 8.26 -19.44 -13.67
CA LEU A 22 7.45 -20.59 -13.26
C LEU A 22 5.96 -20.25 -13.11
N PHE A 23 5.61 -18.96 -13.08
CA PHE A 23 4.21 -18.53 -12.99
C PHE A 23 3.56 -18.47 -14.37
N SER A 24 2.47 -19.22 -14.52
CA SER A 24 1.52 -19.07 -15.62
C SER A 24 0.56 -17.93 -15.30
N PHE A 25 0.63 -16.83 -16.06
CA PHE A 25 -0.16 -15.63 -15.81
C PHE A 25 -1.65 -15.81 -16.11
N ASP A 26 -2.00 -16.82 -16.91
CA ASP A 26 -3.39 -17.20 -17.19
C ASP A 26 -4.05 -17.88 -15.98
N ASP A 27 -3.27 -18.43 -15.06
CA ASP A 27 -3.74 -19.09 -13.83
C ASP A 27 -3.84 -18.11 -12.64
N ALA A 28 -3.59 -16.82 -12.86
CA ALA A 28 -3.71 -15.82 -11.81
C ALA A 28 -5.17 -15.72 -11.33
N LYS A 29 -5.36 -15.60 -10.01
CA LYS A 29 -6.69 -15.44 -9.41
C LYS A 29 -7.37 -14.15 -9.85
N GLN A 30 -6.56 -13.12 -10.02
CA GLN A 30 -7.01 -11.80 -10.42
C GLN A 30 -5.86 -11.01 -11.04
N MET A 31 -6.23 -10.06 -11.90
CA MET A 31 -5.31 -9.11 -12.51
C MET A 31 -5.82 -7.69 -12.26
N TYR A 32 -4.93 -6.78 -11.86
CA TYR A 32 -5.23 -5.35 -11.73
C TYR A 32 -4.27 -4.52 -12.58
N ASP A 33 -4.81 -3.61 -13.37
CA ASP A 33 -4.04 -2.58 -14.06
C ASP A 33 -3.54 -1.54 -13.04
N MET A 34 -2.24 -1.27 -13.05
CA MET A 34 -1.63 -0.30 -12.15
C MET A 34 -2.14 1.12 -12.38
N GLN A 35 -2.47 1.49 -13.63
CA GLN A 35 -3.06 2.79 -13.95
C GLN A 35 -4.45 2.92 -13.35
N GLU A 36 -5.24 1.85 -13.39
CA GLU A 36 -6.57 1.83 -12.76
C GLU A 36 -6.45 2.02 -11.24
N ILE A 37 -5.50 1.36 -10.58
CA ILE A 37 -5.22 1.56 -9.16
C ILE A 37 -4.83 3.02 -8.90
N GLN A 38 -3.91 3.59 -9.68
CA GLN A 38 -3.42 4.96 -9.47
C GLN A 38 -4.50 6.02 -9.68
N VAL A 39 -5.37 5.84 -10.67
CA VAL A 39 -6.46 6.78 -10.98
C VAL A 39 -7.55 6.73 -9.90
N ASN A 40 -7.94 5.54 -9.47
CA ASN A 40 -9.04 5.36 -8.52
C ASN A 40 -8.60 5.49 -7.05
N PHE A 41 -7.31 5.26 -6.77
CA PHE A 41 -6.73 5.26 -5.44
C PHE A 41 -5.41 6.03 -5.43
N PRO A 42 -5.44 7.37 -5.46
CA PRO A 42 -4.26 8.20 -5.30
C PRO A 42 -3.45 7.78 -4.06
N THR A 43 -2.12 7.88 -4.13
CA THR A 43 -1.20 7.48 -3.04
C THR A 43 -1.61 8.02 -1.67
N ALA A 44 -2.09 9.27 -1.62
CA ALA A 44 -2.55 9.89 -0.39
C ALA A 44 -3.76 9.16 0.24
N LEU A 45 -4.63 8.54 -0.55
CA LEU A 45 -5.84 7.86 -0.08
C LEU A 45 -5.63 6.40 0.30
N ILE A 46 -4.42 5.87 0.10
CA ILE A 46 -4.05 4.49 0.48
C ILE A 46 -2.92 4.44 1.51
N SER A 47 -2.04 5.44 1.54
CA SER A 47 -0.90 5.45 2.47
C SER A 47 -1.36 5.53 3.93
N PRO A 48 -0.96 4.59 4.80
CA PRO A 48 -1.31 4.63 6.22
C PRO A 48 -0.87 5.91 6.94
N ASP A 49 0.20 6.55 6.45
CA ASP A 49 0.72 7.80 7.02
C ASP A 49 -0.25 8.98 6.83
N SER A 50 -1.19 8.90 5.89
CA SER A 50 -2.24 9.91 5.70
C SER A 50 -3.26 9.92 6.83
N MET A 51 -3.41 8.81 7.55
CA MET A 51 -4.29 8.72 8.71
C MET A 51 -3.68 9.34 9.96
N LEU A 52 -2.37 9.62 9.96
CA LEU A 52 -1.67 10.25 11.06
C LEU A 52 -1.74 11.78 10.98
N PRO A 53 -1.64 12.50 12.12
CA PRO A 53 -1.45 13.95 12.09
C PRO A 53 -0.24 14.35 11.24
N GLN A 54 -0.43 15.30 10.33
CA GLN A 54 0.56 15.73 9.33
C GLN A 54 1.56 16.74 9.93
N THR A 55 2.13 16.44 11.09
CA THR A 55 3.02 17.33 11.85
C THR A 55 4.36 17.60 11.16
N SER A 56 4.75 16.78 10.18
CA SER A 56 5.91 17.01 9.32
C SER A 56 5.64 18.01 8.19
N LYS A 57 4.38 18.19 7.79
CA LYS A 57 3.98 19.07 6.66
C LYS A 57 3.59 20.47 7.11
N TYR A 58 3.02 20.60 8.31
CA TYR A 58 2.52 21.88 8.81
C TYR A 58 3.23 22.30 10.11
N PRO A 59 3.47 23.60 10.34
CA PRO A 59 3.97 24.07 11.63
C PRO A 59 3.01 23.66 12.75
N LEU A 60 3.55 23.04 13.81
CA LEU A 60 2.74 22.50 14.92
C LEU A 60 1.80 23.55 15.53
N LYS A 61 2.26 24.80 15.64
CA LYS A 61 1.47 25.92 16.15
C LYS A 61 0.23 26.20 15.28
N ASP A 62 0.34 26.07 13.97
CA ASP A 62 -0.78 26.31 13.05
C ASP A 62 -1.79 25.16 13.12
N ILE A 63 -1.33 23.91 13.25
CA ILE A 63 -2.22 22.74 13.50
C ILE A 63 -3.00 22.95 14.81
N GLN A 64 -2.34 23.42 15.88
CA GLN A 64 -3.00 23.70 17.16
C GLN A 64 -4.05 24.80 17.04
N LEU A 65 -3.77 25.87 16.28
CA LEU A 65 -4.72 26.94 16.04
C LEU A 65 -5.92 26.46 15.21
N LEU A 66 -5.70 25.66 14.16
CA LEU A 66 -6.77 25.04 13.38
C LEU A 66 -7.66 24.16 14.26
N TYR A 67 -7.06 23.30 15.06
CA TYR A 67 -7.80 22.43 15.98
C TYR A 67 -8.64 23.24 16.98
N GLN A 68 -8.08 24.30 17.57
CA GLN A 68 -8.85 25.19 18.44
C GLN A 68 -10.01 25.87 17.72
N LEU A 69 -9.81 26.26 16.45
CA LEU A 69 -10.83 26.87 15.62
C LEU A 69 -11.93 25.88 15.25
N GLU A 70 -11.60 24.62 14.95
CA GLU A 70 -12.58 23.54 14.71
C GLU A 70 -13.47 23.31 15.94
N GLN A 71 -12.88 23.25 17.13
CA GLN A 71 -13.62 22.98 18.36
C GLN A 71 -14.54 24.14 18.81
N LYS A 72 -14.14 25.39 18.54
CA LYS A 72 -14.83 26.59 19.10
C LYS A 72 -15.49 27.47 18.06
N CYS A 73 -15.17 27.29 16.78
CA CYS A 73 -15.56 28.15 15.67
C CYS A 73 -15.24 29.65 15.85
N LYS A 74 -14.33 29.96 16.79
CA LYS A 74 -13.86 31.30 17.14
C LYS A 74 -12.43 31.17 17.66
N GLY A 75 -11.62 32.21 17.45
CA GLY A 75 -10.24 32.24 17.94
C GLY A 75 -9.30 32.96 16.99
N LYS A 76 -8.00 32.84 17.27
CA LYS A 76 -6.94 33.35 16.39
C LYS A 76 -6.84 32.45 15.17
N LEU A 77 -6.69 33.07 14.00
CA LEU A 77 -6.48 32.35 12.75
C LEU A 77 -4.97 32.07 12.59
N PRO A 78 -4.59 30.90 12.06
CA PRO A 78 -3.21 30.68 11.66
C PRO A 78 -2.88 31.57 10.45
N LEU A 79 -1.63 32.03 10.37
CA LEU A 79 -1.18 33.01 9.36
C LEU A 79 -0.32 32.38 8.26
N SER A 80 0.08 31.12 8.42
CA SER A 80 0.90 30.43 7.44
C SER A 80 0.11 30.17 6.14
N PRO A 81 0.68 30.44 4.96
CA PRO A 81 0.02 30.13 3.69
C PRO A 81 -0.19 28.63 3.50
N LEU A 82 0.60 27.78 4.16
CA LEU A 82 0.48 26.33 4.11
C LEU A 82 -0.88 25.84 4.63
N VAL A 83 -1.53 26.59 5.52
CA VAL A 83 -2.82 26.20 6.09
C VAL A 83 -4.02 26.93 5.49
N THR A 84 -3.86 27.53 4.31
CA THR A 84 -4.95 28.24 3.62
C THR A 84 -6.13 27.31 3.32
N GLU A 85 -5.87 26.16 2.71
CA GLU A 85 -6.90 25.17 2.40
C GLU A 85 -7.55 24.58 3.68
N PRO A 86 -6.78 24.09 4.68
CA PRO A 86 -7.36 23.68 5.95
C PRO A 86 -8.24 24.75 6.60
N LEU A 87 -7.80 26.02 6.58
CA LEU A 87 -8.56 27.11 7.16
C LEU A 87 -9.88 27.37 6.42
N VAL A 88 -9.89 27.24 5.08
CA VAL A 88 -11.13 27.32 4.28
C VAL A 88 -12.09 26.21 4.69
N PHE A 89 -11.60 24.97 4.81
CA PHE A 89 -12.39 23.83 5.26
C PHE A 89 -12.97 24.04 6.67
N THR A 90 -12.13 24.35 7.66
CA THR A 90 -12.55 24.59 9.04
C THR A 90 -13.63 25.67 9.12
N ARG A 91 -13.47 26.78 8.38
CA ARG A 91 -14.45 27.86 8.37
C ARG A 91 -15.77 27.46 7.70
N ALA A 92 -15.72 26.64 6.66
CA ALA A 92 -16.91 26.13 6.01
C ALA A 92 -17.71 25.24 6.97
N MET A 93 -17.04 24.30 7.64
CA MET A 93 -17.63 23.45 8.68
C MET A 93 -18.27 24.28 9.80
N CYS A 94 -17.56 25.27 10.33
CA CYS A 94 -18.04 26.13 11.40
C CYS A 94 -19.24 27.02 11.03
N ARG A 95 -19.42 27.33 9.75
CA ARG A 95 -20.49 28.21 9.26
C ARG A 95 -21.63 27.45 8.60
N GLY A 96 -21.55 26.12 8.52
CA GLY A 96 -22.49 25.30 7.73
C GLY A 96 -22.48 25.66 6.24
N THR A 97 -21.35 26.17 5.72
CA THR A 97 -21.22 26.48 4.30
C THR A 97 -21.02 25.19 3.53
N LYS A 98 -21.89 24.90 2.56
CA LYS A 98 -21.78 23.70 1.73
C LYS A 98 -20.53 23.76 0.86
N LEU A 99 -19.68 22.74 0.96
CA LEU A 99 -18.56 22.54 0.06
C LEU A 99 -19.01 21.68 -1.13
N PRO A 100 -18.85 22.15 -2.38
CA PRO A 100 -19.21 21.35 -3.55
C PRO A 100 -18.23 20.19 -3.72
N VAL A 101 -18.66 19.09 -4.35
CA VAL A 101 -17.82 17.91 -4.66
C VAL A 101 -16.49 18.30 -5.34
N LYS A 102 -16.55 19.29 -6.24
CA LYS A 102 -15.36 19.82 -6.93
C LYS A 102 -14.28 20.37 -5.99
N TRP A 103 -14.64 20.83 -4.79
CA TRP A 103 -13.68 21.29 -3.79
C TRP A 103 -12.80 20.12 -3.33
N PHE A 104 -13.39 18.96 -3.02
CA PHE A 104 -12.67 17.75 -2.58
C PHE A 104 -11.82 17.13 -3.70
N SER A 105 -12.26 17.24 -4.95
CA SER A 105 -11.47 16.78 -6.11
C SER A 105 -10.22 17.62 -6.38
N ARG A 106 -10.19 18.87 -5.91
CA ARG A 106 -9.12 19.84 -6.15
C ARG A 106 -8.29 20.14 -4.90
N SER A 107 -8.69 19.59 -3.75
CA SER A 107 -7.96 19.73 -2.50
C SER A 107 -6.81 18.73 -2.43
N ASP A 108 -5.93 18.89 -1.44
CA ASP A 108 -4.86 17.94 -1.16
C ASP A 108 -5.36 16.64 -0.48
N HIS A 109 -6.69 16.49 -0.38
CA HIS A 109 -7.45 15.40 0.25
C HIS A 109 -7.25 15.22 1.77
N ILE A 110 -6.01 15.35 2.26
CA ILE A 110 -5.60 14.99 3.62
C ILE A 110 -5.70 16.19 4.56
N HIS A 111 -6.47 16.00 5.64
CA HIS A 111 -6.60 16.97 6.71
C HIS A 111 -5.29 17.08 7.54
N PRO A 112 -4.87 18.26 8.02
CA PRO A 112 -3.65 18.38 8.85
C PRO A 112 -3.66 17.52 10.12
N GLY A 113 -4.84 17.24 10.65
CA GLY A 113 -5.05 16.35 11.80
C GLY A 113 -5.02 14.85 11.48
N GLY A 114 -4.75 14.45 10.24
CA GLY A 114 -4.87 13.08 9.77
C GLY A 114 -6.29 12.72 9.30
N GLY A 115 -6.36 11.74 8.39
CA GLY A 115 -7.57 11.39 7.67
C GLY A 115 -7.90 12.41 6.58
N THR A 116 -9.05 12.26 5.93
CA THR A 116 -9.43 13.12 4.80
C THR A 116 -10.39 14.25 5.18
N TYR A 117 -10.37 15.32 4.39
CA TYR A 117 -11.43 16.33 4.42
C TYR A 117 -12.79 15.73 4.11
N ALA A 118 -12.86 14.82 3.13
CA ALA A 118 -14.09 14.17 2.71
C ALA A 118 -14.74 13.39 3.86
N ALA A 119 -13.98 12.57 4.58
CA ALA A 119 -14.50 11.79 5.71
C ALA A 119 -15.03 12.70 6.84
N ARG A 120 -14.28 13.77 7.15
CA ARG A 120 -14.70 14.76 8.16
C ARG A 120 -15.93 15.56 7.75
N TYR A 121 -16.12 15.79 6.45
CA TYR A 121 -17.30 16.47 5.94
C TYR A 121 -18.53 15.55 5.99
N VAL A 122 -18.35 14.29 5.56
CA VAL A 122 -19.40 13.26 5.57
C VAL A 122 -19.88 12.93 6.99
N SER A 123 -19.02 13.01 8.00
CA SER A 123 -19.46 12.81 9.39
C SER A 123 -20.48 13.84 9.89
N VAL A 124 -20.53 15.02 9.24
CA VAL A 124 -21.51 16.09 9.50
C VAL A 124 -22.61 16.12 8.43
N HIS A 125 -22.32 15.66 7.22
CA HIS A 125 -23.21 15.59 6.07
C HIS A 125 -23.30 14.16 5.51
N PRO A 126 -23.94 13.20 6.21
CA PRO A 126 -23.96 11.80 5.82
C PRO A 126 -24.56 11.55 4.44
N GLU A 127 -25.47 12.43 4.00
CA GLU A 127 -26.08 12.38 2.67
C GLU A 127 -25.07 12.51 1.52
N MET A 128 -23.89 13.05 1.79
CA MET A 128 -22.82 13.26 0.81
C MET A 128 -21.87 12.06 0.70
N PHE A 129 -22.09 10.96 1.45
CA PHE A 129 -21.19 9.81 1.48
C PHE A 129 -20.94 9.26 0.06
N GLU A 130 -22.00 8.99 -0.70
CA GLU A 130 -21.89 8.38 -2.03
C GLU A 130 -21.06 9.23 -3.01
N ASP A 131 -21.24 10.56 -2.94
CA ASP A 131 -20.52 11.51 -3.80
C ASP A 131 -19.04 11.68 -3.40
N LEU A 132 -18.74 11.51 -2.11
CA LEU A 132 -17.43 11.88 -1.54
C LEU A 132 -16.54 10.69 -1.18
N GLN A 133 -17.05 9.46 -1.14
CA GLN A 133 -16.27 8.28 -0.75
C GLN A 133 -14.99 8.09 -1.58
N GLN A 134 -15.01 8.47 -2.86
CA GLN A 134 -13.84 8.40 -3.74
C GLN A 134 -12.68 9.31 -3.30
N TYR A 135 -12.95 10.37 -2.53
CA TYR A 135 -11.95 11.29 -1.97
C TYR A 135 -11.59 10.96 -0.51
N MET A 136 -12.14 9.88 0.04
CA MET A 136 -11.84 9.39 1.38
C MET A 136 -10.68 8.39 1.34
N HIS A 137 -9.91 8.33 2.44
CA HIS A 137 -8.90 7.30 2.60
C HIS A 137 -9.58 5.93 2.63
N ILE A 138 -8.94 4.88 2.10
CA ILE A 138 -9.55 3.54 2.00
C ILE A 138 -10.04 3.01 3.35
N SER A 139 -9.35 3.32 4.45
CA SER A 139 -9.74 2.92 5.81
C SER A 139 -10.91 3.73 6.40
N GLU A 140 -11.29 4.84 5.77
CA GLU A 140 -12.44 5.67 6.17
C GLU A 140 -13.71 5.27 5.41
N ARG A 141 -13.58 4.49 4.32
CA ARG A 141 -14.71 3.97 3.54
C ARG A 141 -15.35 2.77 4.24
N ASN A 142 -16.55 2.39 3.80
CA ASN A 142 -17.16 1.15 4.22
C ASN A 142 -16.25 -0.04 3.90
N LEU A 143 -16.29 -1.07 4.75
CA LEU A 143 -15.57 -2.31 4.49
C LEU A 143 -16.11 -2.94 3.20
N ALA A 144 -15.24 -3.13 2.23
CA ALA A 144 -15.59 -3.77 0.96
C ALA A 144 -15.40 -5.29 1.04
N GLU A 145 -16.03 -6.01 0.12
CA GLU A 145 -15.87 -7.45 0.01
C GLU A 145 -14.38 -7.80 -0.22
N PRO A 146 -13.81 -8.80 0.51
CA PRO A 146 -12.37 -9.08 0.52
C PRO A 146 -11.74 -9.38 -0.85
N ASP A 147 -12.53 -9.86 -1.80
CA ASP A 147 -12.07 -10.23 -3.14
C ASP A 147 -12.02 -9.05 -4.12
N THR A 148 -12.67 -7.93 -3.79
CA THR A 148 -12.63 -6.69 -4.57
C THR A 148 -11.30 -5.96 -4.41
N LEU A 149 -10.98 -5.05 -5.34
CA LEU A 149 -9.78 -4.22 -5.24
C LEU A 149 -9.76 -3.40 -3.94
N LEU A 150 -10.86 -2.73 -3.60
CA LEU A 150 -10.95 -1.95 -2.36
C LEU A 150 -10.79 -2.84 -1.12
N GLY A 151 -11.43 -4.01 -1.09
CA GLY A 151 -11.31 -4.94 0.04
C GLY A 151 -9.87 -5.41 0.24
N ARG A 152 -9.18 -5.79 -0.85
CA ARG A 152 -7.77 -6.17 -0.81
C ARG A 152 -6.89 -5.03 -0.30
N LEU A 153 -7.08 -3.81 -0.82
CA LEU A 153 -6.33 -2.63 -0.39
C LEU A 153 -6.57 -2.33 1.10
N GLN A 154 -7.81 -2.45 1.59
CA GLN A 154 -8.14 -2.24 3.01
C GLN A 154 -7.50 -3.30 3.93
N LEU A 155 -7.29 -4.51 3.43
CA LEU A 155 -6.65 -5.60 4.17
C LEU A 155 -5.12 -5.53 4.13
N MET A 156 -4.53 -4.72 3.23
CA MET A 156 -3.08 -4.59 3.13
C MET A 156 -2.47 -4.01 4.41
N ASN A 157 -1.41 -4.66 4.89
CA ASN A 157 -0.61 -4.09 5.97
C ASN A 157 0.28 -2.95 5.43
N ARG A 158 0.94 -2.22 6.35
CA ARG A 158 1.77 -1.06 6.01
C ARG A 158 2.85 -1.37 4.99
N ASP A 159 3.53 -2.51 5.11
CA ASP A 159 4.64 -2.89 4.23
C ASP A 159 4.14 -3.25 2.84
N SER A 160 3.01 -3.97 2.75
CA SER A 160 2.36 -4.31 1.48
C SER A 160 1.85 -3.08 0.73
N VAL A 161 1.18 -2.14 1.43
CA VAL A 161 0.75 -0.87 0.82
C VAL A 161 1.96 -0.07 0.34
N THR A 162 3.03 -0.02 1.14
CA THR A 162 4.27 0.67 0.77
C THR A 162 4.90 0.05 -0.48
N ALA A 163 4.94 -1.27 -0.57
CA ALA A 163 5.45 -1.99 -1.75
C ALA A 163 4.59 -1.73 -3.00
N LEU A 164 3.25 -1.71 -2.85
CA LEU A 164 2.33 -1.37 -3.93
C LEU A 164 2.55 0.07 -4.43
N ILE A 165 2.61 1.04 -3.53
CA ILE A 165 2.86 2.46 -3.85
C ILE A 165 4.20 2.63 -4.57
N ALA A 166 5.23 1.90 -4.12
CA ALA A 166 6.55 1.93 -4.74
C ALA A 166 6.59 1.23 -6.12
N GLY A 167 5.51 0.57 -6.54
CA GLY A 167 5.46 -0.19 -7.78
C GLY A 167 6.40 -1.40 -7.77
N ALA A 168 6.60 -2.01 -6.60
CA ALA A 168 7.51 -3.11 -6.40
C ALA A 168 7.22 -4.27 -7.37
N PRO A 169 8.26 -4.97 -7.90
CA PRO A 169 8.05 -6.05 -8.86
C PRO A 169 7.27 -7.23 -8.27
N MET A 170 7.32 -7.39 -6.95
CA MET A 170 6.57 -8.39 -6.22
C MET A 170 6.42 -7.98 -4.76
N PHE A 171 5.37 -8.45 -4.09
CA PHE A 171 5.19 -8.35 -2.65
C PHE A 171 4.18 -9.40 -2.16
N LEU A 172 4.14 -9.64 -0.86
CA LEU A 172 3.24 -10.61 -0.23
C LEU A 172 2.26 -9.91 0.70
N GLN A 173 0.98 -10.24 0.58
CA GLN A 173 -0.07 -9.78 1.48
C GLN A 173 -0.88 -10.98 1.98
N GLY A 174 -0.66 -11.37 3.23
CA GLY A 174 -1.30 -12.57 3.78
C GLY A 174 -0.99 -13.79 2.91
N GLU A 175 -2.03 -14.48 2.45
CA GLU A 175 -1.94 -15.66 1.57
C GLU A 175 -1.84 -15.30 0.07
N GLU A 176 -1.66 -14.02 -0.27
CA GLU A 176 -1.67 -13.54 -1.65
C GLU A 176 -0.32 -12.98 -2.06
N PHE A 177 0.25 -13.58 -3.10
CA PHE A 177 1.46 -13.12 -3.77
C PHE A 177 1.10 -12.23 -4.95
N TRP A 178 1.52 -10.97 -4.89
CA TRP A 178 1.32 -10.00 -5.95
C TRP A 178 2.58 -9.95 -6.81
N LEU A 179 2.46 -10.33 -8.08
CA LEU A 179 3.57 -10.33 -9.03
C LEU A 179 3.27 -9.33 -10.16
N ARG A 180 4.18 -8.39 -10.36
CA ARG A 180 4.08 -7.42 -11.45
C ARG A 180 4.60 -8.01 -12.75
N LYS A 181 3.85 -7.83 -13.84
CA LYS A 181 4.31 -8.05 -15.21
C LYS A 181 3.80 -6.93 -16.11
N GLY A 182 4.73 -6.14 -16.65
CA GLY A 182 4.39 -4.91 -17.37
C GLY A 182 3.73 -3.90 -16.44
N ASP A 183 2.52 -3.47 -16.81
CA ASP A 183 1.71 -2.48 -16.09
C ASP A 183 0.56 -3.11 -15.30
N SER A 184 0.66 -4.41 -14.99
CA SER A 184 -0.36 -5.12 -14.22
C SER A 184 0.24 -5.93 -13.07
N TYR A 185 -0.50 -6.02 -11.98
CA TYR A 185 -0.28 -6.99 -10.92
C TYR A 185 -1.17 -8.21 -11.14
N PHE A 186 -0.56 -9.39 -11.01
CA PHE A 186 -1.22 -10.68 -11.04
C PHE A 186 -1.15 -11.29 -9.64
N ILE A 187 -2.30 -11.79 -9.17
CA ILE A 187 -2.43 -12.34 -7.83
C ILE A 187 -2.38 -13.86 -7.89
N PHE A 188 -1.44 -14.43 -7.15
CA PHE A 188 -1.27 -15.87 -6.97
C PHE A 188 -1.39 -16.24 -5.48
N ASP A 189 -1.62 -17.51 -5.22
CA ASP A 189 -1.64 -18.02 -3.85
C ASP A 189 -0.25 -18.20 -3.29
N TYR A 190 -0.13 -17.99 -1.98
CA TYR A 190 1.07 -18.28 -1.20
C TYR A 190 1.61 -19.68 -1.49
N LYS A 191 0.73 -20.69 -1.57
CA LYS A 191 1.14 -22.07 -1.86
C LYS A 191 1.80 -22.23 -3.24
N THR A 192 1.32 -21.49 -4.24
CA THR A 192 1.94 -21.47 -5.58
C THR A 192 3.30 -20.79 -5.52
N LEU A 193 3.42 -19.69 -4.77
CA LEU A 193 4.70 -19.03 -4.51
C LEU A 193 5.70 -19.98 -3.83
N GLU A 194 5.28 -20.66 -2.77
CA GLU A 194 6.12 -21.60 -2.02
C GLU A 194 6.62 -22.73 -2.91
N THR A 195 5.73 -23.36 -3.68
CA THR A 195 6.09 -24.45 -4.61
C THR A 195 7.09 -23.98 -5.68
N ASN A 196 6.87 -22.79 -6.24
CA ASN A 196 7.74 -22.23 -7.26
C ASN A 196 9.09 -21.76 -6.68
N ALA A 197 9.10 -21.21 -5.46
CA ALA A 197 10.32 -20.83 -4.75
C ALA A 197 11.18 -22.06 -4.44
N ASP A 198 10.55 -23.14 -3.98
CA ASP A 198 11.21 -24.42 -3.74
C ASP A 198 11.85 -24.97 -5.03
N THR A 199 11.12 -24.93 -6.15
CA THR A 199 11.62 -25.33 -7.47
C THR A 199 12.78 -24.45 -7.96
N ALA A 200 12.76 -23.16 -7.60
CA ALA A 200 13.83 -22.21 -7.91
C ALA A 200 14.98 -22.24 -6.89
N GLU A 201 14.95 -23.15 -5.90
CA GLU A 201 15.91 -23.27 -4.81
C GLU A 201 16.08 -21.95 -4.03
N LEU A 202 14.96 -21.27 -3.77
CA LEU A 202 14.85 -20.03 -3.02
C LEU A 202 14.11 -20.26 -1.71
N SER A 203 14.47 -19.48 -0.71
CA SER A 203 13.70 -19.27 0.51
C SER A 203 13.33 -17.80 0.61
N PHE A 204 12.19 -17.52 1.24
CA PHE A 204 11.73 -16.17 1.46
C PHE A 204 11.10 -16.00 2.84
N THR A 205 11.20 -14.77 3.35
CA THR A 205 10.56 -14.34 4.60
C THR A 205 10.06 -12.92 4.40
N LEU A 206 9.11 -12.45 5.21
CA LEU A 206 8.73 -11.05 5.19
C LEU A 206 9.88 -10.17 5.71
N SER A 207 10.13 -9.02 5.09
CA SER A 207 11.23 -8.11 5.47
C SER A 207 11.17 -7.68 6.94
N ASN A 208 9.96 -7.52 7.48
CA ASN A 208 9.75 -7.13 8.88
C ASN A 208 9.97 -8.26 9.91
N GLN A 209 10.21 -9.49 9.46
CA GLN A 209 10.49 -10.65 10.31
C GLN A 209 12.00 -10.95 10.44
N VAL A 210 12.85 -10.23 9.70
CA VAL A 210 14.30 -10.42 9.70
C VAL A 210 15.00 -9.13 10.11
N ASN A 211 16.16 -9.27 10.76
CA ASN A 211 16.97 -8.12 11.17
C ASN A 211 17.74 -7.50 10.00
N GLU A 212 18.20 -8.34 9.08
CA GLU A 212 18.98 -7.92 7.91
C GLU A 212 18.41 -8.59 6.66
N CYS A 213 18.05 -7.77 5.67
CA CYS A 213 17.62 -8.25 4.38
C CYS A 213 18.56 -7.79 3.27
N PHE A 214 19.47 -8.67 2.83
CA PHE A 214 20.43 -8.35 1.77
C PHE A 214 19.80 -8.28 0.38
N PHE A 215 18.68 -8.96 0.17
CA PHE A 215 18.01 -9.00 -1.13
C PHE A 215 16.50 -8.87 -0.99
N GLU A 216 16.06 -7.62 -0.89
CA GLU A 216 14.66 -7.26 -0.74
C GLU A 216 13.98 -7.01 -2.09
N ARG A 217 12.74 -7.48 -2.24
CA ARG A 217 11.83 -7.12 -3.33
C ARG A 217 10.43 -6.89 -2.76
N GLY A 218 9.97 -5.65 -2.80
CA GLY A 218 8.74 -5.24 -2.09
C GLY A 218 8.93 -5.40 -0.59
N ASN A 219 8.10 -6.23 0.04
CA ASN A 219 8.20 -6.58 1.45
C ASN A 219 8.71 -8.02 1.69
N ILE A 220 9.36 -8.61 0.68
CA ILE A 220 9.88 -9.98 0.72
C ILE A 220 11.40 -9.94 0.74
N CYS A 221 11.98 -10.64 1.71
CA CYS A 221 13.39 -10.91 1.77
C CYS A 221 13.73 -12.27 1.15
N TRP A 222 14.58 -12.27 0.14
CA TRP A 222 14.97 -13.47 -0.58
C TRP A 222 16.34 -13.99 -0.16
N SER A 223 16.47 -15.30 -0.06
CA SER A 223 17.72 -16.00 0.19
C SER A 223 17.80 -17.28 -0.63
N GLN A 224 19.02 -17.80 -0.82
CA GLN A 224 19.20 -19.12 -1.41
C GLN A 224 19.00 -20.17 -0.32
N LYS A 225 18.30 -21.26 -0.65
CA LYS A 225 18.28 -22.42 0.26
C LYS A 225 19.70 -22.96 0.41
N SER A 226 20.12 -23.19 1.66
CA SER A 226 21.41 -23.83 1.92
C SER A 226 21.33 -25.34 1.68
N ASP A 227 22.47 -25.99 1.45
CA ASP A 227 22.53 -27.45 1.33
C ASP A 227 21.95 -28.16 2.58
N GLN A 228 22.06 -27.54 3.76
CA GLN A 228 21.48 -28.07 4.99
C GLN A 228 19.95 -28.02 5.01
N ASP A 229 19.35 -27.01 4.38
CA ASP A 229 17.89 -26.89 4.27
C ASP A 229 17.33 -27.89 3.26
N LEU A 230 18.04 -28.10 2.15
CA LEU A 230 17.73 -29.12 1.15
C LEU A 230 17.83 -30.54 1.74
N ILE A 231 18.87 -30.82 2.53
CA ILE A 231 19.04 -32.11 3.22
C ILE A 231 17.94 -32.34 4.25
N LYS A 232 17.56 -31.33 5.04
CA LYS A 232 16.45 -31.45 5.99
C LYS A 232 15.14 -31.76 5.27
N GLN A 233 14.79 -31.04 4.20
CA GLN A 233 13.61 -31.36 3.40
C GLN A 233 13.65 -32.79 2.85
N ALA A 234 14.79 -33.25 2.31
CA ALA A 234 14.92 -34.61 1.79
C ALA A 234 14.74 -35.71 2.86
N LEU A 235 15.09 -35.43 4.11
CA LEU A 235 14.92 -36.36 5.23
C LEU A 235 13.48 -36.41 5.78
N TYR A 236 12.64 -35.41 5.53
CA TYR A 236 11.22 -35.41 5.93
C TYR A 236 10.29 -36.13 4.92
N PHE A 237 10.80 -36.52 3.75
CA PHE A 237 10.07 -37.29 2.74
C PHE A 237 10.33 -38.82 2.80
N TRP A 238 10.88 -39.33 3.91
CA TRP A 238 11.04 -40.75 4.22
C TRP A 238 10.38 -41.12 5.55
#